data_AF-A0A7I4Y2S5-F1
#
_entry.id   AF-A0A7I4Y2S5-F1
#
_cell.length_a   1.000
_cell.length_b   1.000
_cell.length_c   1.000
_cell.angle_alpha   90.00
_cell.angle_beta   90.00
_cell.angle_gamma   90.00
#
_symmetry.space_group_name_H-M   'P 1'
#
loop_
_entity.id
_entity.type
_entity.pdbx_description
1 polymer ?
#
loop_
_entity_poly.entity_id
_entity_poly.type
_entity_poly.pdbx_seq_one_letter_code
_entity_poly.pdbx_strand_id
1 'polypeptide(L)'
;MIRWRACHRRIWQLLPLLLFVCSAVISARGKDDNCKSEKLRELVLETVGVYPHQYSYQAKYLKQQAEERFGNWWSVVIVGDRGGYGMSAVYDRFRNTSCEMQVFDTYYWVGRTC
;
A
#
# COMPACT_ATOMS: atom_id res chain seq x y z
N MET A 1 18.97 2.67 51.55
CA MET A 1 19.38 2.49 50.13
C MET A 1 18.68 1.29 49.47
N ILE A 2 17.35 1.29 49.29
CA ILE A 2 16.60 0.11 48.75
C ILE A 2 15.66 0.47 47.57
N ARG A 3 15.21 1.73 47.46
CA ARG A 3 14.22 2.16 46.45
C ARG A 3 14.70 2.14 45.00
N TRP A 4 16.01 2.26 44.74
CA TRP A 4 16.56 2.33 43.38
C TRP A 4 16.59 0.97 42.65
N ARG A 5 16.69 -0.15 43.38
CA ARG A 5 16.76 -1.49 42.76
C ARG A 5 15.42 -1.97 42.20
N ALA A 6 14.31 -1.51 42.75
CA ALA A 6 12.97 -1.92 42.33
C ALA A 6 12.55 -1.30 40.99
N CYS A 7 12.95 -0.05 40.72
CA CYS A 7 12.63 0.65 39.47
C CYS A 7 13.39 0.04 38.27
N HIS A 8 14.68 -0.24 38.47
CA HIS A 8 15.53 -0.88 37.45
C HIS A 8 15.01 -2.27 37.04
N ARG A 9 14.51 -3.06 38.00
CA ARG A 9 13.99 -4.42 37.75
C ARG A 9 12.67 -4.41 36.97
N ARG A 10 11.81 -3.41 37.18
CA ARG A 10 10.55 -3.24 36.41
C ARG A 10 10.82 -2.75 34.99
N ILE A 11 11.77 -1.83 34.80
CA ILE A 11 12.18 -1.35 33.46
C ILE A 11 12.76 -2.49 32.62
N TRP A 12 13.57 -3.35 33.21
CA TRP A 12 14.15 -4.52 32.53
C TRP A 12 13.11 -5.59 32.14
N GLN A 13 11.97 -5.65 32.81
CA GLN A 13 10.86 -6.56 32.46
C GLN A 13 9.94 -5.99 31.37
N LEU A 14 9.83 -4.66 31.29
CA LEU A 14 8.97 -3.99 30.29
C LEU A 14 9.66 -3.85 28.92
N LEU A 15 10.99 -3.71 28.90
CA LEU A 15 11.78 -3.59 27.67
C LEU A 15 11.63 -4.78 26.70
N PRO A 16 11.74 -6.06 27.13
CA PRO A 16 11.56 -7.20 26.23
C PRO A 16 10.12 -7.32 25.74
N LEU A 17 9.14 -6.89 26.54
CA LEU A 17 7.73 -6.91 26.17
C LEU A 17 7.45 -5.88 25.05
N LEU A 18 8.02 -4.69 25.17
CA LEU A 18 7.97 -3.65 24.12
C LEU A 18 8.66 -4.09 22.83
N LEU A 19 9.83 -4.74 22.93
CA LEU A 19 10.53 -5.29 21.76
C LEU A 19 9.72 -6.38 21.07
N PHE A 20 9.07 -7.27 21.84
CA PHE A 20 8.23 -8.34 21.28
C PHE A 20 6.98 -7.79 20.58
N VAL A 21 6.34 -6.75 21.14
CA VAL A 21 5.22 -6.05 20.48
C VAL A 21 5.70 -5.37 19.18
N CYS A 22 6.85 -4.69 19.20
CA CYS A 22 7.41 -4.08 17.98
C CYS A 22 7.67 -5.11 16.87
N SER A 23 8.24 -6.27 17.20
CA SER A 23 8.48 -7.35 16.22
C SER A 23 7.19 -7.94 15.67
N ALA A 24 6.16 -8.13 16.49
CA ALA A 24 4.86 -8.63 16.05
C ALA A 24 4.15 -7.67 15.08
N VAL A 25 4.25 -6.35 15.32
CA VAL A 25 3.67 -5.31 14.44
C VAL A 25 4.37 -5.27 13.09
N ILE A 26 5.68 -5.52 13.03
CA ILE A 26 6.44 -5.56 11.77
C ILE A 26 6.04 -6.80 10.94
N SER A 27 5.85 -7.96 11.59
CA SER A 27 5.48 -9.21 10.90
C SER A 27 4.05 -9.20 10.33
N ALA A 28 3.15 -8.39 10.86
CA ALA A 28 1.76 -8.29 10.39
C ALA A 28 1.59 -7.38 9.14
N ARG A 29 2.65 -6.73 8.67
CA ARG A 29 2.62 -5.81 7.51
C ARG A 29 2.82 -6.48 6.15
N GLY A 30 2.91 -7.81 6.08
CA GLY A 30 3.03 -8.55 4.84
C GLY A 30 1.71 -9.16 4.41
N LYS A 31 0.77 -8.35 3.89
CA LYS A 31 -0.11 -8.89 2.85
C LYS A 31 0.69 -8.78 1.58
N ASP A 32 1.03 -9.91 0.97
CA ASP A 32 1.95 -9.96 -0.17
C ASP A 32 1.47 -9.05 -1.31
N ASP A 33 2.15 -7.92 -1.49
CA ASP A 33 1.96 -7.05 -2.64
C ASP A 33 2.37 -7.83 -3.89
N ASN A 34 1.41 -8.12 -4.77
CA ASN A 34 1.67 -8.76 -6.06
C ASN A 34 2.00 -7.69 -7.11
N CYS A 35 3.15 -7.04 -6.94
CA CYS A 35 3.62 -5.99 -7.84
C CYS A 35 4.76 -6.48 -8.72
N LYS A 36 4.50 -6.58 -10.03
CA LYS A 36 5.51 -6.98 -11.03
C LYS A 36 6.56 -5.90 -11.30
N SER A 37 6.37 -4.69 -10.76
CA SER A 37 7.27 -3.54 -10.89
C SER A 37 7.28 -2.71 -9.61
N GLU A 38 8.47 -2.45 -9.07
CA GLU A 38 8.64 -1.57 -7.91
C GLU A 38 8.19 -0.13 -8.22
N LYS A 39 8.33 0.31 -9.47
CA LYS A 39 7.88 1.64 -9.91
C LYS A 39 6.36 1.78 -9.91
N LEU A 40 5.62 0.69 -10.12
CA LEU A 40 4.16 0.70 -9.95
C LEU A 40 3.78 0.75 -8.46
N ARG A 41 4.49 0.01 -7.60
CA ARG A 41 4.28 0.07 -6.15
C ARG A 41 4.52 1.49 -5.62
N GLU A 42 5.63 2.11 -6.00
CA GLU A 42 5.94 3.51 -5.67
C GLU A 42 4.82 4.45 -6.13
N LEU A 43 4.31 4.28 -7.34
CA LEU A 43 3.25 5.13 -7.89
C LEU A 43 1.91 4.97 -7.13
N VAL A 44 1.56 3.76 -6.70
CA VAL A 44 0.36 3.54 -5.87
C VAL A 44 0.53 4.24 -4.53
N LEU A 45 1.68 4.10 -3.86
CA LEU A 45 1.96 4.77 -2.59
C LEU A 45 1.95 6.31 -2.72
N GLU A 46 2.53 6.84 -3.80
CA GLU A 46 2.48 8.26 -4.14
C GLU A 46 1.02 8.74 -4.28
N THR A 47 0.20 8.00 -5.03
CA THR A 47 -1.22 8.32 -5.23
C THR A 47 -1.99 8.40 -3.91
N VAL A 48 -1.75 7.43 -3.01
CA VAL A 48 -2.39 7.41 -1.67
C VAL A 48 -2.02 8.65 -0.87
N GLY A 49 -0.76 9.10 -0.96
CA GLY A 49 -0.28 10.30 -0.28
C GLY A 49 -0.85 11.61 -0.86
N VAL A 50 -1.07 11.68 -2.18
CA VAL A 50 -1.57 12.90 -2.84
C VAL A 50 -3.06 13.12 -2.59
N TYR A 51 -3.88 12.07 -2.66
CA TYR A 51 -5.34 12.17 -2.56
C TYR A 51 -5.91 11.27 -1.44
N PRO A 52 -5.64 11.55 -0.16
CA PRO A 52 -6.07 10.69 0.93
C PRO A 52 -7.60 10.54 0.97
N HIS A 53 -8.09 9.30 1.06
CA HIS A 53 -9.51 8.91 1.12
C HIS A 53 -10.40 9.39 -0.06
N GLN A 54 -9.80 9.88 -1.14
CA GLN A 54 -10.51 10.38 -2.32
C GLN A 54 -10.33 9.43 -3.49
N TYR A 55 -10.95 8.25 -3.39
CA TYR A 55 -10.69 7.11 -4.29
C TYR A 55 -10.95 7.40 -5.78
N SER A 56 -11.92 8.24 -6.12
CA SER A 56 -12.17 8.65 -7.51
C SER A 56 -11.00 9.47 -8.09
N TYR A 57 -10.46 10.41 -7.30
CA TYR A 57 -9.30 11.21 -7.67
C TYR A 57 -8.03 10.37 -7.69
N GLN A 58 -7.87 9.45 -6.73
CA GLN A 58 -6.79 8.48 -6.73
C GLN A 58 -6.80 7.64 -8.02
N ALA A 59 -7.95 7.09 -8.42
CA ALA A 59 -8.04 6.26 -9.62
C ALA A 59 -7.69 7.04 -10.89
N LYS A 60 -8.19 8.29 -11.00
CA LYS A 60 -7.89 9.18 -12.13
C LYS A 60 -6.40 9.53 -12.19
N TYR A 61 -5.82 9.94 -11.06
CA TYR A 61 -4.42 10.33 -10.95
C TYR A 61 -3.48 9.14 -11.23
N LEU A 62 -3.75 7.98 -10.62
CA LEU A 62 -2.96 6.76 -10.80
C LEU A 62 -2.94 6.32 -12.27
N LYS A 63 -4.09 6.35 -12.95
CA LYS A 63 -4.15 6.05 -14.38
C LYS A 63 -3.33 7.05 -15.18
N GLN A 64 -3.55 8.35 -14.97
CA GLN A 64 -2.86 9.41 -15.71
C GLN A 64 -1.34 9.32 -15.53
N GLN A 65 -0.86 9.13 -14.30
CA GLN A 65 0.57 8.99 -14.04
C GLN A 65 1.15 7.69 -14.62
N ALA A 66 0.39 6.60 -14.62
CA ALA A 66 0.83 5.38 -15.28
C ALA A 66 0.96 5.57 -16.80
N GLU A 67 0.01 6.29 -17.41
CA GLU A 67 0.04 6.63 -18.83
C GLU A 67 1.20 7.58 -19.19
N GLU A 68 1.42 8.62 -18.39
CA GLU A 68 2.51 9.59 -18.57
C GLU A 68 3.90 8.96 -18.40
N ARG A 69 4.08 8.09 -17.40
CA ARG A 69 5.40 7.52 -17.05
C ARG A 69 5.73 6.24 -17.82
N PHE A 70 4.72 5.44 -18.15
CA PHE A 70 4.91 4.10 -18.71
C PHE A 70 4.21 3.89 -20.05
N GLY A 71 3.70 4.95 -20.68
CA GLY A 71 2.95 4.90 -21.93
C GLY A 71 1.49 4.48 -21.73
N ASN A 72 0.68 4.62 -22.78
CA ASN A 72 -0.78 4.50 -22.71
C ASN A 72 -1.29 3.11 -22.26
N TRP A 73 -2.61 3.04 -22.02
CA TRP A 73 -3.40 1.81 -21.80
C TRP A 73 -3.23 1.20 -20.42
N TRP A 74 -3.73 1.93 -19.43
CA TRP A 74 -3.79 1.47 -18.05
C TRP A 74 -5.22 1.44 -17.53
N SER A 75 -5.48 0.45 -16.70
CA SER A 75 -6.64 0.40 -15.84
C SER A 75 -6.25 0.36 -14.39
N VAL A 76 -7.12 0.95 -13.58
CA VAL A 76 -6.98 1.09 -12.15
C VAL A 76 -8.29 0.69 -11.52
N VAL A 77 -8.22 -0.13 -10.47
CA VAL A 77 -9.34 -0.47 -9.61
C VAL A 77 -8.92 -0.23 -8.16
N ILE A 78 -9.71 0.54 -7.43
CA ILE A 78 -9.50 0.83 -6.02
C ILE A 78 -10.76 0.42 -5.28
N VAL A 79 -10.66 -0.51 -4.33
CA VAL A 79 -11.79 -0.98 -3.54
C VAL A 79 -11.55 -0.59 -2.08
N GLY A 80 -12.32 0.39 -1.63
CA GLY A 80 -12.31 0.86 -0.24
C GLY A 80 -13.53 0.39 0.54
N ASP A 81 -13.63 0.89 1.77
CA ASP A 81 -14.76 0.70 2.69
C ASP A 81 -16.11 1.14 2.10
N ARG A 82 -16.11 2.17 1.25
CA ARG A 82 -17.31 2.76 0.62
C ARG A 82 -17.63 2.22 -0.77
N GLY A 83 -16.92 1.20 -1.24
CA GLY A 83 -17.13 0.58 -2.55
C GLY A 83 -15.94 0.67 -3.49
N GLY A 84 -16.14 0.22 -4.73
CA GLY A 84 -15.11 0.13 -5.77
C GLY A 84 -15.14 1.30 -6.76
N TYR A 85 -13.96 1.81 -7.11
CA TYR A 85 -13.74 2.83 -8.13
C TYR A 85 -12.86 2.22 -9.22
N GLY A 86 -13.33 2.25 -10.46
CA GLY A 86 -12.61 1.73 -11.62
C GLY A 86 -12.37 2.83 -12.65
N MET A 87 -11.15 2.90 -13.19
CA MET A 87 -10.81 3.74 -14.33
C MET A 87 -10.09 2.88 -15.35
N SER A 88 -10.63 2.75 -16.56
CA SER A 88 -10.08 1.84 -17.58
C SER A 88 -9.80 2.54 -18.90
N ALA A 89 -8.82 2.04 -19.66
CA ALA A 89 -8.67 2.22 -21.09
C ALA A 89 -8.50 0.82 -21.71
N VAL A 90 -9.42 0.41 -22.59
CA VAL A 90 -9.47 -0.95 -23.17
C VAL A 90 -9.04 -0.90 -24.63
N TYR A 91 -7.97 -1.62 -25.01
CA TYR A 91 -7.43 -1.74 -26.38
C TYR A 91 -6.60 -3.04 -26.58
N ASP A 92 -7.08 -3.95 -27.41
CA ASP A 92 -6.74 -5.40 -27.54
C ASP A 92 -5.26 -5.90 -27.70
N ARG A 93 -4.18 -5.17 -27.35
CA ARG A 93 -2.80 -5.56 -27.78
C ARG A 93 -1.65 -5.73 -26.77
N PHE A 94 -1.77 -5.48 -25.46
CA PHE A 94 -0.60 -5.50 -24.56
C PHE A 94 -0.80 -6.19 -23.20
N ARG A 95 -0.26 -7.41 -23.06
CA ARG A 95 -0.20 -8.18 -21.80
C ARG A 95 1.16 -7.98 -21.13
N ASN A 96 1.21 -7.62 -19.84
CA ASN A 96 1.99 -8.35 -18.81
C ASN A 96 2.34 -7.57 -17.53
N THR A 97 2.17 -6.25 -17.44
CA THR A 97 2.57 -5.49 -16.24
C THR A 97 1.37 -5.07 -15.40
N SER A 98 1.32 -5.54 -14.14
CA SER A 98 0.33 -5.15 -13.14
C SER A 98 0.96 -5.04 -11.74
N CYS A 99 0.24 -4.37 -10.85
CA CYS A 99 0.55 -4.29 -9.43
C CYS A 99 -0.75 -4.32 -8.63
N GLU A 100 -0.79 -5.24 -7.68
CA GLU A 100 -1.90 -5.45 -6.78
C GLU A 100 -1.37 -5.35 -5.36
N MET A 101 -1.94 -4.47 -4.56
CA MET A 101 -1.47 -4.25 -3.21
C MET A 101 -2.61 -3.80 -2.30
N GLN A 102 -2.46 -4.07 -1.01
CA GLN A 102 -3.40 -3.59 0.00
C GLN A 102 -2.74 -2.54 0.87
N VAL A 103 -3.32 -1.34 0.87
CA VAL A 103 -2.88 -0.23 1.72
C VAL A 103 -3.99 0.02 2.74
N PHE A 104 -3.71 -0.29 4.00
CA PHE A 104 -4.71 -0.33 5.08
C PHE A 104 -5.91 -1.22 4.68
N ASP A 105 -7.14 -0.71 4.80
CA ASP A 105 -8.37 -1.44 4.43
C ASP A 105 -8.78 -1.22 2.96
N THR A 106 -7.88 -0.68 2.12
CA THR A 106 -8.16 -0.40 0.71
C THR A 106 -7.31 -1.27 -0.21
N TYR A 107 -7.95 -1.96 -1.15
CA TYR A 107 -7.30 -2.74 -2.19
C TYR A 107 -7.04 -1.87 -3.42
N TYR A 108 -5.82 -1.97 -3.96
CA TYR A 108 -5.38 -1.27 -5.16
C TYR A 108 -4.96 -2.29 -6.20
N TRP A 109 -5.46 -2.10 -7.42
CA TRP A 109 -5.03 -2.80 -8.60
C TRP A 109 -4.73 -1.80 -9.69
N VAL A 110 -3.55 -1.88 -10.29
CA VAL A 110 -3.19 -1.15 -11.50
C VAL A 110 -2.59 -2.13 -12.48
N GLY A 111 -3.08 -2.14 -13.70
CA GLY A 111 -2.63 -3.07 -14.71
C GLY A 111 -2.73 -2.47 -16.08
N ARG A 112 -1.84 -2.89 -16.97
CA ARG A 112 -2.08 -2.67 -18.39
C ARG A 112 -3.28 -3.47 -18.82
N THR A 113 -4.29 -2.76 -19.30
CA THR A 113 -5.44 -3.38 -19.95
C THR A 113 -5.27 -3.25 -21.43
N CYS A 114 -5.06 -4.41 -22.01
CA CYS A 114 -5.50 -4.67 -23.37
C CYS A 114 -7.01 -4.85 -23.37
#